data_AF-A0A2E1AM88-F1
#
_entry.id   AF-A0A2E1AM88-F1
#
_cell.length_a   1.000
_cell.length_b   1.000
_cell.length_c   1.000
_cell.angle_alpha   90.00
_cell.angle_beta   90.00
_cell.angle_gamma   90.00
#
_symmetry.space_group_name_H-M   'P 1'
#
loop_
_entity.id
_entity.type
_entity.pdbx_description
1 polymer ?
#
loop_
_entity_poly.entity_id
_entity_poly.type
_entity_poly.pdbx_seq_one_letter_code
_entity_poly.pdbx_strand_id
1 'polypeptide(L)'
;MKGLIACLGILLFAGNVLAQDNQPVVMPDAARFERFNAITLWNEGINALPPEIAGQPNIWHMDLSSNTFTEFPVVVTTLPKLVKLTFTHNLLTELPPAFGDMPAIEEIDLSNNQISELPPEIATLDTLQKLTMQHNELTTLPPEIGDLDSLYVLNLGWNHITELPPEIGKLDNLWGLWIADNELTSLPIELGGLPNLVWINVERNPLVSMPPYDEMRGNDAILAYLQEQYALAQRTQQSLAVAAIALATGALALAGLIWRRRRPRRKKKRA
;
A
#
# COMPACT_ATOMS: atom_id res chain seq x y z
N MET A 1 32.51 -18.60 2.18
CA MET A 1 32.77 -17.92 3.47
C MET A 1 34.06 -17.08 3.51
N LYS A 2 35.23 -17.52 3.01
CA LYS A 2 36.44 -16.66 2.97
C LYS A 2 36.40 -15.51 1.94
N GLY A 3 35.51 -15.57 0.95
CA GLY A 3 35.32 -14.49 -0.05
C GLY A 3 34.43 -13.33 0.41
N LEU A 4 33.46 -13.57 1.30
CA LEU A 4 32.49 -12.54 1.74
C LEU A 4 33.16 -11.46 2.62
N ILE A 5 34.11 -11.85 3.47
CA ILE A 5 34.88 -10.93 4.32
C ILE A 5 35.83 -10.08 3.47
N ALA A 6 36.33 -10.62 2.34
CA ALA A 6 37.15 -9.85 1.39
C ALA A 6 36.32 -8.84 0.58
N CYS A 7 35.07 -9.17 0.21
CA CYS A 7 34.18 -8.23 -0.49
C CYS A 7 33.70 -7.07 0.39
N LEU A 8 33.41 -7.31 1.68
CA LEU A 8 33.06 -6.23 2.62
C LEU A 8 34.21 -5.24 2.85
N GLY A 9 35.46 -5.70 2.80
CA GLY A 9 36.65 -4.84 2.86
C GLY A 9 36.91 -4.01 1.60
N ILE A 10 36.34 -4.41 0.44
CA ILE A 10 36.53 -3.73 -0.85
C ILE A 10 35.35 -2.81 -1.19
N LEU A 11 34.12 -3.15 -0.79
CA LEU A 11 32.91 -2.35 -1.03
C LEU A 11 32.84 -1.05 -0.21
N LEU A 12 33.63 -0.92 0.87
CA LEU A 12 33.75 0.33 1.63
C LEU A 12 34.63 1.40 0.95
N PHE A 13 35.27 1.10 -0.19
CA PHE A 13 36.18 2.03 -0.88
C PHE A 13 35.76 2.46 -2.29
N ALA A 14 34.75 1.84 -2.90
CA ALA A 14 34.33 2.18 -4.26
C ALA A 14 33.11 3.11 -4.23
N GLY A 15 33.38 4.40 -4.00
CA GLY A 15 32.49 5.44 -4.50
C GLY A 15 32.42 5.36 -6.03
N ASN A 16 31.19 5.41 -6.56
CA ASN A 16 30.78 5.41 -7.96
C ASN A 16 30.74 4.05 -8.66
N VAL A 17 29.52 3.61 -9.03
CA VAL A 17 29.23 3.06 -10.36
C VAL A 17 27.82 3.49 -10.80
N LEU A 18 27.74 3.77 -12.10
CA LEU A 18 26.72 4.47 -12.88
C LEU A 18 25.36 3.75 -12.96
N ALA A 19 24.27 4.51 -12.83
CA ALA A 19 22.94 4.12 -13.26
C ALA A 19 22.83 4.27 -14.79
N GLN A 20 22.40 3.22 -15.49
CA GLN A 20 21.94 3.31 -16.88
C GLN A 20 20.43 3.00 -16.93
N ASP A 21 19.71 3.96 -17.52
CA ASP A 21 18.34 3.94 -18.07
C ASP A 21 17.19 3.66 -17.06
N ASN A 22 16.10 4.43 -16.96
CA ASN A 22 15.47 5.38 -17.88
C ASN A 22 14.52 6.33 -17.08
N GLN A 23 14.54 7.63 -17.41
CA GLN A 23 13.81 8.80 -16.82
C GLN A 23 14.36 9.41 -15.50
N PRO A 24 14.58 10.75 -15.46
CA PRO A 24 15.07 11.42 -14.26
C PRO A 24 13.94 11.57 -13.25
N VAL A 25 13.97 10.75 -12.20
CA VAL A 25 13.24 11.08 -10.97
C VAL A 25 13.96 12.26 -10.34
N VAL A 26 13.35 13.45 -10.41
CA VAL A 26 13.81 14.61 -9.65
C VAL A 26 13.52 14.32 -8.18
N MET A 27 14.51 13.79 -7.47
CA MET A 27 14.46 13.60 -6.03
C MET A 27 14.50 14.97 -5.34
N PRO A 28 13.47 15.37 -4.57
CA PRO A 28 13.64 16.47 -3.64
C PRO A 28 14.63 16.01 -2.58
N ASP A 29 15.78 16.71 -2.47
CA ASP A 29 16.80 16.52 -1.42
C ASP A 29 17.85 15.40 -1.63
N ALA A 30 18.42 15.29 -2.85
CA ALA A 30 19.62 14.48 -3.09
C ALA A 30 20.83 14.87 -2.20
N ALA A 31 20.83 16.08 -1.63
CA ALA A 31 21.88 16.61 -0.77
C ALA A 31 21.92 15.95 0.63
N ARG A 32 20.82 15.35 1.09
CA ARG A 32 20.77 14.63 2.38
C ARG A 32 21.60 13.32 2.38
N PHE A 33 21.91 12.78 1.20
CA PHE A 33 22.49 11.43 1.06
C PHE A 33 24.02 11.39 0.87
N GLU A 34 24.70 12.53 0.78
CA GLU A 34 26.14 12.65 0.48
C GLU A 34 27.09 12.08 1.57
N ARG A 35 26.57 11.53 2.68
CA ARG A 35 27.35 10.92 3.77
C ARG A 35 27.00 9.45 4.04
N PHE A 36 26.19 8.83 3.20
CA PHE A 36 25.67 7.48 3.42
C PHE A 36 26.13 6.51 2.34
N ASN A 37 26.39 5.27 2.76
CA ASN A 37 26.87 4.20 1.88
C ASN A 37 25.68 3.55 1.16
N ALA A 38 25.77 3.42 -0.15
CA ALA A 38 24.93 2.50 -0.91
C ALA A 38 25.68 1.16 -1.03
N ILE A 39 24.98 0.04 -0.82
CA ILE A 39 25.52 -1.30 -1.02
C ILE A 39 24.80 -1.95 -2.19
N THR A 40 25.55 -2.33 -3.22
CA THR A 40 25.03 -3.08 -4.36
C THR A 40 25.68 -4.46 -4.42
N LEU A 41 24.87 -5.51 -4.24
CA LEU A 41 25.27 -6.92 -4.34
C LEU A 41 24.48 -7.61 -5.46
N TRP A 42 24.32 -6.93 -6.60
CA TRP A 42 23.55 -7.42 -7.73
C TRP A 42 24.23 -8.60 -8.42
N ASN A 43 23.47 -9.68 -8.70
CA ASN A 43 23.94 -10.83 -9.48
C ASN A 43 25.21 -11.50 -8.93
N GLU A 44 25.30 -11.61 -7.60
CA GLU A 44 26.42 -12.23 -6.90
C GLU A 44 26.16 -13.71 -6.56
N GLY A 45 24.98 -14.24 -6.90
CA GLY A 45 24.57 -15.60 -6.55
C GLY A 45 24.50 -15.83 -5.04
N ILE A 46 24.34 -14.76 -4.25
CA ILE A 46 24.22 -14.86 -2.80
C ILE A 46 22.81 -15.31 -2.41
N ASN A 47 22.69 -15.96 -1.26
CA ASN A 47 21.41 -16.42 -0.70
C ASN A 47 21.26 -16.07 0.78
N ALA A 48 22.27 -15.44 1.38
CA ALA A 48 22.27 -15.03 2.77
C ALA A 48 23.20 -13.82 2.95
N LEU A 49 22.83 -12.95 3.86
CA LEU A 49 23.67 -11.84 4.30
C LEU A 49 24.42 -12.20 5.60
N PRO A 50 25.68 -11.76 5.74
CA PRO A 50 26.46 -12.01 6.94
C PRO A 50 25.90 -11.19 8.14
N PRO A 51 25.92 -11.72 9.37
CA PRO A 51 25.41 -11.01 10.56
C PRO A 51 26.07 -9.66 10.82
N GLU A 52 27.27 -9.42 10.32
CA GLU A 52 28.05 -8.17 10.48
C GLU A 52 27.40 -6.95 9.81
N ILE A 53 26.43 -7.16 8.93
CA ILE A 53 25.60 -6.09 8.35
C ILE A 53 24.61 -5.55 9.39
N ALA A 54 24.32 -6.29 10.45
CA ALA A 54 23.35 -5.87 11.46
C ALA A 54 23.71 -4.50 12.06
N GLY A 55 22.73 -3.61 12.12
CA GLY A 55 22.87 -2.30 12.77
C GLY A 55 23.85 -1.33 12.11
N GLN A 56 24.29 -1.57 10.86
CA GLN A 56 25.21 -0.68 10.15
C GLN A 56 24.60 0.74 10.02
N PRO A 57 25.26 1.78 10.58
CA PRO A 57 24.59 3.04 10.88
C PRO A 57 24.42 3.99 9.67
N ASN A 58 25.00 3.65 8.52
CA ASN A 58 25.11 4.55 7.38
C ASN A 58 24.68 3.92 6.05
N ILE A 59 24.09 2.73 6.05
CA ILE A 59 23.53 2.15 4.81
C ILE A 59 22.18 2.80 4.57
N TRP A 60 22.04 3.52 3.46
CA TRP A 60 20.78 4.16 3.08
C TRP A 60 20.11 3.48 1.89
N HIS A 61 20.90 2.86 1.02
CA HIS A 61 20.41 2.10 -0.12
C HIS A 61 21.07 0.72 -0.12
N MET A 62 20.27 -0.31 -0.29
CA MET A 62 20.73 -1.68 -0.46
C MET A 62 20.06 -2.30 -1.68
N ASP A 63 20.86 -2.78 -2.62
CA ASP A 63 20.42 -3.57 -3.77
C ASP A 63 20.93 -5.01 -3.64
N LEU A 64 19.99 -5.94 -3.50
CA LEU A 64 20.20 -7.39 -3.41
C LEU A 64 19.59 -8.12 -4.61
N SER A 65 19.34 -7.41 -5.70
CA SER A 65 18.62 -7.95 -6.86
C SER A 65 19.40 -9.03 -7.62
N SER A 66 18.67 -9.87 -8.35
CA SER A 66 19.22 -10.94 -9.20
C SER A 66 20.08 -11.94 -8.44
N ASN A 67 19.62 -12.38 -7.28
CA ASN A 67 20.33 -13.32 -6.42
C ASN A 67 19.53 -14.62 -6.26
N THR A 68 19.89 -15.43 -5.27
CA THR A 68 19.25 -16.74 -5.01
C THR A 68 18.61 -16.80 -3.63
N PHE A 69 18.17 -15.66 -3.08
CA PHE A 69 17.48 -15.61 -1.80
C PHE A 69 16.12 -16.30 -1.91
N THR A 70 15.91 -17.32 -1.08
CA THR A 70 14.62 -17.98 -0.89
C THR A 70 13.86 -17.44 0.32
N GLU A 71 14.57 -16.81 1.26
CA GLU A 71 14.04 -16.19 2.46
C GLU A 71 14.53 -14.74 2.56
N PHE A 72 13.71 -13.89 3.18
CA PHE A 72 14.08 -12.50 3.39
C PHE A 72 15.17 -12.39 4.46
N PRO A 73 16.29 -11.71 4.20
CA PRO A 73 17.37 -11.56 5.17
C PRO A 73 16.96 -10.56 6.27
N VAL A 74 16.40 -11.06 7.37
CA VAL A 74 15.93 -10.27 8.53
C VAL A 74 16.97 -9.28 9.06
N VAL A 75 18.27 -9.54 8.86
CA VAL A 75 19.33 -8.58 9.22
C VAL A 75 19.15 -7.19 8.57
N VAL A 76 18.51 -7.12 7.40
CA VAL A 76 18.20 -5.86 6.69
C VAL A 76 17.28 -4.96 7.51
N THR A 77 16.38 -5.53 8.31
CA THR A 77 15.42 -4.76 9.13
C THR A 77 16.13 -4.01 10.26
N THR A 78 17.31 -4.48 10.68
CA THR A 78 18.10 -3.83 11.73
C THR A 78 18.82 -2.55 11.27
N LEU A 79 18.71 -2.15 10.00
CA LEU A 79 19.44 -1.03 9.42
C LEU A 79 18.71 0.31 9.71
N PRO A 80 19.25 1.16 10.60
CA PRO A 80 18.50 2.32 11.12
C PRO A 80 18.33 3.47 10.12
N LYS A 81 19.04 3.44 8.99
CA LYS A 81 19.00 4.50 7.96
C LYS A 81 18.66 3.99 6.57
N LEU A 82 18.22 2.73 6.44
CA LEU A 82 17.85 2.17 5.15
C LEU A 82 16.60 2.87 4.63
N VAL A 83 16.74 3.64 3.57
CA VAL A 83 15.70 4.41 2.89
C VAL A 83 15.21 3.69 1.65
N LYS A 84 16.10 2.99 0.94
CA LYS A 84 15.76 2.29 -0.30
C LYS A 84 16.27 0.85 -0.32
N LEU A 85 15.34 -0.09 -0.50
CA LEU A 85 15.64 -1.50 -0.68
C LEU A 85 15.21 -1.97 -2.07
N THR A 86 16.14 -2.51 -2.83
CA THR A 86 15.86 -3.17 -4.11
C THR A 86 16.21 -4.66 -3.97
N PHE A 87 15.21 -5.52 -4.13
CA PHE A 87 15.27 -6.95 -3.88
C PHE A 87 14.59 -7.72 -5.03
N THR A 88 14.86 -7.31 -6.26
CA THR A 88 14.16 -7.89 -7.42
C THR A 88 14.81 -9.17 -7.90
N HIS A 89 14.09 -10.00 -8.67
CA HIS A 89 14.66 -11.19 -9.32
C HIS A 89 15.34 -12.14 -8.32
N ASN A 90 14.60 -12.53 -7.29
CA ASN A 90 15.00 -13.55 -6.32
C ASN A 90 13.93 -14.67 -6.30
N LEU A 91 13.97 -15.53 -5.29
CA LEU A 91 13.07 -16.68 -5.14
C LEU A 91 12.25 -16.58 -3.86
N LEU A 92 11.95 -15.36 -3.42
CA LEU A 92 11.26 -15.12 -2.16
C LEU A 92 9.79 -15.52 -2.27
N THR A 93 9.31 -16.36 -1.36
CA THR A 93 7.91 -16.81 -1.34
C THR A 93 7.06 -16.09 -0.29
N GLU A 94 7.68 -15.61 0.78
CA GLU A 94 7.02 -14.97 1.91
C GLU A 94 7.89 -13.86 2.52
N LEU A 95 7.26 -12.93 3.22
CA LEU A 95 7.94 -11.90 4.00
C LEU A 95 7.70 -12.15 5.50
N PRO A 96 8.75 -12.08 6.34
CA PRO A 96 8.61 -12.29 7.78
C PRO A 96 7.90 -11.10 8.44
N PRO A 97 7.28 -11.27 9.62
CA PRO A 97 6.70 -10.16 10.39
C PRO A 97 7.70 -9.03 10.65
N ALA A 98 8.98 -9.37 10.84
CA ALA A 98 10.06 -8.41 11.02
C ALA A 98 10.25 -7.46 9.82
N PHE A 99 9.63 -7.74 8.66
CA PHE A 99 9.64 -6.84 7.51
C PHE A 99 9.04 -5.46 7.84
N GLY A 100 8.12 -5.39 8.81
CA GLY A 100 7.62 -4.12 9.34
C GLY A 100 8.64 -3.32 10.17
N ASP A 101 9.76 -3.92 10.58
CA ASP A 101 10.76 -3.28 11.44
C ASP A 101 11.80 -2.48 10.64
N MET A 102 11.37 -1.61 9.72
CA MET A 102 12.29 -0.76 8.91
C MET A 102 11.95 0.72 9.10
N PRO A 103 12.53 1.40 10.12
CA PRO A 103 12.01 2.68 10.63
C PRO A 103 12.22 3.91 9.72
N ALA A 104 12.97 3.76 8.64
CA ALA A 104 13.32 4.85 7.73
C ALA A 104 13.08 4.50 6.26
N ILE A 105 12.45 3.36 5.97
CA ILE A 105 12.28 2.90 4.59
C ILE A 105 11.24 3.75 3.86
N GLU A 106 11.60 4.24 2.68
CA GLU A 106 10.74 5.07 1.84
C GLU A 106 10.45 4.36 0.50
N GLU A 107 11.38 3.57 -0.01
CA GLU A 107 11.23 2.86 -1.29
C GLU A 107 11.58 1.38 -1.16
N ILE A 108 10.64 0.52 -1.56
CA ILE A 108 10.82 -0.93 -1.64
C ILE A 108 10.47 -1.41 -3.04
N ASP A 109 11.37 -2.19 -3.63
CA ASP A 109 11.12 -2.95 -4.84
C ASP A 109 11.38 -4.45 -4.62
N LEU A 110 10.31 -5.24 -4.61
CA LEU A 110 10.28 -6.70 -4.46
C LEU A 110 9.83 -7.40 -5.75
N SER A 111 9.91 -6.70 -6.89
CA SER A 111 9.43 -7.24 -8.17
C SER A 111 10.15 -8.52 -8.61
N ASN A 112 9.47 -9.37 -9.37
CA ASN A 112 10.06 -10.63 -9.88
C ASN A 112 10.54 -11.54 -8.73
N ASN A 113 9.63 -11.84 -7.80
CA ASN A 113 9.80 -12.88 -6.79
C ASN A 113 8.61 -13.86 -6.90
N GLN A 114 8.35 -14.64 -5.86
CA GLN A 114 7.25 -15.62 -5.79
C GLN A 114 6.35 -15.33 -4.58
N ILE A 115 6.27 -14.07 -4.15
CA ILE A 115 5.61 -13.67 -2.91
C ILE A 115 4.10 -13.87 -3.07
N SER A 116 3.51 -14.71 -2.22
CA SER A 116 2.07 -15.01 -2.28
C SER A 116 1.21 -14.11 -1.40
N GLU A 117 1.78 -13.50 -0.37
CA GLU A 117 1.08 -12.62 0.56
C GLU A 117 1.99 -11.51 1.12
N LEU A 118 1.36 -10.39 1.49
CA LEU A 118 1.98 -9.34 2.28
C LEU A 118 1.63 -9.53 3.76
N PRO A 119 2.60 -9.44 4.69
CA PRO A 119 2.32 -9.51 6.12
C PRO A 119 1.58 -8.24 6.58
N PRO A 120 0.65 -8.35 7.56
CA PRO A 120 -0.06 -7.18 8.10
C PRO A 120 0.88 -6.16 8.75
N GLU A 121 2.06 -6.59 9.20
CA GLU A 121 3.13 -5.72 9.70
C GLU A 121 3.66 -4.73 8.66
N ILE A 122 3.28 -4.84 7.37
CA ILE A 122 3.56 -3.79 6.39
C ILE A 122 3.06 -2.41 6.86
N ALA A 123 1.94 -2.36 7.60
CA ALA A 123 1.37 -1.13 8.14
C ALA A 123 2.28 -0.36 9.10
N THR A 124 3.34 -0.97 9.65
CA THR A 124 4.27 -0.27 10.54
C THR A 124 5.34 0.53 9.78
N LEU A 125 5.36 0.44 8.44
CA LEU A 125 6.27 1.20 7.59
C LEU A 125 5.70 2.59 7.30
N ASP A 126 5.54 3.41 8.35
CA ASP A 126 4.90 4.73 8.29
C ASP A 126 5.56 5.70 7.29
N THR A 127 6.85 5.49 6.97
CA THR A 127 7.62 6.30 6.02
C THR A 127 7.58 5.77 4.59
N LEU A 128 6.96 4.61 4.34
CA LEU A 128 6.98 3.98 3.03
C LEU A 128 6.17 4.81 2.03
N GLN A 129 6.87 5.24 0.99
CA GLN A 129 6.36 6.13 -0.04
C GLN A 129 6.11 5.36 -1.34
N LYS A 130 6.97 4.40 -1.68
CA LYS A 130 6.87 3.60 -2.91
C LYS A 130 7.00 2.12 -2.61
N LEU A 131 5.99 1.35 -3.00
CA LEU A 131 6.00 -0.11 -2.95
C LEU A 131 5.79 -0.68 -4.35
N THR A 132 6.76 -1.45 -4.83
CA THR A 132 6.69 -2.17 -6.12
C THR A 132 6.82 -3.67 -5.86
N MET A 133 5.82 -4.43 -6.30
CA MET A 133 5.75 -5.89 -6.15
C MET A 133 5.22 -6.55 -7.43
N GLN A 134 5.48 -5.97 -8.60
CA GLN A 134 5.03 -6.53 -9.87
C GLN A 134 5.71 -7.89 -10.15
N HIS A 135 5.06 -8.77 -10.90
CA HIS A 135 5.57 -10.13 -11.17
C HIS A 135 5.83 -10.89 -9.86
N ASN A 136 4.77 -11.09 -9.07
CA ASN A 136 4.74 -11.95 -7.89
C ASN A 136 3.49 -12.85 -7.96
N GLU A 137 3.18 -13.53 -6.86
CA GLU A 137 2.08 -14.50 -6.79
C GLU A 137 0.96 -14.01 -5.85
N LEU A 138 0.85 -12.68 -5.63
CA LEU A 138 -0.11 -12.10 -4.69
C LEU A 138 -1.54 -12.39 -5.13
N THR A 139 -2.38 -12.89 -4.22
CA THR A 139 -3.80 -13.17 -4.49
C THR A 139 -4.76 -12.17 -3.84
N THR A 140 -4.32 -11.51 -2.78
CA THR A 140 -5.02 -10.46 -2.03
C THR A 140 -4.01 -9.49 -1.42
N LEU A 141 -4.49 -8.40 -0.80
CA LEU A 141 -3.70 -7.53 0.07
C LEU A 141 -4.30 -7.56 1.49
N PRO A 142 -3.47 -7.44 2.54
CA PRO A 142 -3.98 -7.25 3.90
C PRO A 142 -4.74 -5.91 3.99
N PRO A 143 -5.85 -5.82 4.75
CA PRO A 143 -6.54 -4.55 5.01
C PRO A 143 -5.63 -3.45 5.58
N GLU A 144 -4.60 -3.85 6.33
CA GLU A 144 -3.54 -3.03 6.90
C GLU A 144 -2.78 -2.22 5.84
N ILE A 145 -2.83 -2.59 4.54
CA ILE A 145 -2.27 -1.77 3.47
C ILE A 145 -2.79 -0.33 3.50
N GLY A 146 -4.04 -0.13 3.94
CA GLY A 146 -4.67 1.18 4.04
C GLY A 146 -4.09 2.11 5.11
N ASP A 147 -3.22 1.59 5.99
CA ASP A 147 -2.60 2.37 7.07
C ASP A 147 -1.21 2.92 6.65
N LEU A 148 -0.77 2.69 5.41
CA LEU A 148 0.45 3.27 4.84
C LEU A 148 0.24 4.75 4.42
N ASP A 149 0.12 5.63 5.41
CA ASP A 149 -0.22 7.04 5.21
C ASP A 149 0.69 7.79 4.21
N SER A 150 1.98 7.42 4.13
CA SER A 150 2.96 8.09 3.25
C SER A 150 2.98 7.55 1.81
N LEU A 151 2.24 6.48 1.50
CA LEU A 151 2.35 5.78 0.23
C LEU A 151 1.80 6.62 -0.91
N TYR A 152 2.66 6.97 -1.87
CA TYR A 152 2.29 7.73 -3.07
C TYR A 152 2.28 6.86 -4.34
N VAL A 153 3.03 5.75 -4.37
CA VAL A 153 3.06 4.80 -5.50
C VAL A 153 2.92 3.37 -5.00
N LEU A 154 1.92 2.67 -5.55
CA LEU A 154 1.70 1.25 -5.36
C LEU A 154 1.66 0.55 -6.72
N ASN A 155 2.60 -0.36 -6.97
CA ASN A 155 2.63 -1.16 -8.18
C ASN A 155 2.57 -2.66 -7.86
N LEU A 156 1.46 -3.27 -8.27
CA LEU A 156 1.07 -4.66 -8.06
C LEU A 156 0.80 -5.38 -9.39
N GLY A 157 1.28 -4.84 -10.51
CA GLY A 157 0.99 -5.41 -11.82
C GLY A 157 1.51 -6.85 -11.97
N TRP A 158 0.89 -7.65 -12.83
CA TRP A 158 1.32 -9.04 -13.05
C TRP A 158 1.36 -9.87 -11.75
N ASN A 159 0.21 -9.97 -11.09
CA ASN A 159 -0.02 -10.82 -9.92
C ASN A 159 -1.32 -11.62 -10.16
N HIS A 160 -1.83 -12.27 -9.12
CA HIS A 160 -3.08 -13.04 -9.13
C HIS A 160 -4.16 -12.41 -8.27
N ILE A 161 -4.15 -11.07 -8.11
CA ILE A 161 -5.03 -10.38 -7.18
C ILE A 161 -6.47 -10.47 -7.66
N THR A 162 -7.33 -11.06 -6.82
CA THR A 162 -8.75 -11.28 -7.14
C THR A 162 -9.65 -10.17 -6.62
N GLU A 163 -9.23 -9.51 -5.52
CA GLU A 163 -9.91 -8.36 -4.93
C GLU A 163 -8.91 -7.41 -4.24
N LEU A 164 -9.29 -6.13 -4.18
CA LEU A 164 -8.61 -5.12 -3.37
C LEU A 164 -9.41 -4.87 -2.09
N PRO A 165 -8.77 -4.75 -0.91
CA PRO A 165 -9.46 -4.39 0.32
C PRO A 165 -10.03 -2.96 0.22
N PRO A 166 -11.25 -2.68 0.72
CA PRO A 166 -11.83 -1.34 0.77
C PRO A 166 -10.93 -0.31 1.47
N GLU A 167 -10.09 -0.76 2.41
CA GLU A 167 -9.12 0.05 3.14
C GLU A 167 -8.09 0.74 2.23
N ILE A 168 -7.91 0.28 0.98
CA ILE A 168 -7.08 1.00 0.00
C ILE A 168 -7.55 2.46 -0.21
N GLY A 169 -8.84 2.74 0.03
CA GLY A 169 -9.39 4.09 -0.03
C GLY A 169 -9.04 5.00 1.16
N LYS A 170 -8.21 4.52 2.11
CA LYS A 170 -7.61 5.34 3.18
C LYS A 170 -6.27 5.95 2.78
N LEU A 171 -5.67 5.49 1.67
CA LEU A 171 -4.35 5.94 1.22
C LEU A 171 -4.41 7.36 0.64
N ASP A 172 -4.60 8.36 1.49
CA ASP A 172 -4.89 9.75 1.10
C ASP A 172 -3.79 10.35 0.20
N ASN A 173 -2.53 9.91 0.35
CA ASN A 173 -1.40 10.37 -0.45
C ASN A 173 -1.16 9.56 -1.74
N LEU A 174 -1.94 8.50 -2.00
CA LEU A 174 -1.75 7.64 -3.16
C LEU A 174 -1.97 8.42 -4.45
N TRP A 175 -0.91 8.59 -5.21
CA TRP A 175 -0.92 9.28 -6.49
C TRP A 175 -1.10 8.32 -7.67
N GLY A 176 -0.44 7.15 -7.60
CA GLY A 176 -0.43 6.17 -8.68
C GLY A 176 -0.64 4.74 -8.18
N LEU A 177 -1.62 4.07 -8.79
CA LEU A 177 -1.94 2.66 -8.58
C LEU A 177 -1.80 1.87 -9.89
N TRP A 178 -0.86 0.94 -9.95
CA TRP A 178 -0.73 -0.01 -11.05
C TRP A 178 -1.15 -1.39 -10.57
N ILE A 179 -2.20 -1.94 -11.16
CA ILE A 179 -2.69 -3.29 -10.88
C ILE A 179 -3.13 -3.99 -12.17
N ALA A 180 -2.54 -3.59 -13.30
CA ALA A 180 -2.74 -4.28 -14.56
C ALA A 180 -2.32 -5.75 -14.45
N ASP A 181 -2.88 -6.62 -15.27
CA ASP A 181 -2.52 -8.04 -15.27
C ASP A 181 -2.74 -8.73 -13.93
N ASN A 182 -4.00 -8.71 -13.50
CA ASN A 182 -4.49 -9.39 -12.31
C ASN A 182 -5.84 -10.05 -12.62
N GLU A 183 -6.51 -10.57 -11.59
CA GLU A 183 -7.76 -11.33 -11.71
C GLU A 183 -8.96 -10.55 -11.11
N LEU A 184 -8.86 -9.21 -11.06
CA LEU A 184 -9.89 -8.36 -10.48
C LEU A 184 -11.18 -8.42 -11.28
N THR A 185 -12.28 -8.76 -10.61
CA THR A 185 -13.63 -8.73 -11.19
C THR A 185 -14.37 -7.42 -10.92
N SER A 186 -13.92 -6.67 -9.91
CA SER A 186 -14.43 -5.35 -9.53
C SER A 186 -13.34 -4.52 -8.84
N LEU A 187 -13.59 -3.22 -8.69
CA LEU A 187 -12.76 -2.31 -7.91
C LEU A 187 -13.56 -1.79 -6.70
N PRO A 188 -12.94 -1.62 -5.52
CA PRO A 188 -13.60 -0.99 -4.38
C PRO A 188 -13.99 0.45 -4.71
N ILE A 189 -15.22 0.83 -4.36
CA ILE A 189 -15.75 2.18 -4.65
C ILE A 189 -14.96 3.25 -3.88
N GLU A 190 -14.31 2.87 -2.80
CA GLU A 190 -13.50 3.71 -1.93
C GLU A 190 -12.32 4.34 -2.67
N LEU A 191 -11.83 3.74 -3.77
CA LEU A 191 -10.84 4.36 -4.66
C LEU A 191 -11.33 5.69 -5.26
N GLY A 192 -12.65 5.83 -5.45
CA GLY A 192 -13.26 7.09 -5.90
C GLY A 192 -13.26 8.20 -4.86
N GLY A 193 -12.94 7.89 -3.60
CA GLY A 193 -12.79 8.84 -2.50
C GLY A 193 -11.37 9.38 -2.31
N LEU A 194 -10.37 8.81 -3.00
CA LEU A 194 -8.98 9.20 -2.83
C LEU A 194 -8.71 10.60 -3.42
N PRO A 195 -8.23 11.56 -2.60
CA PRO A 195 -8.12 12.96 -3.02
C PRO A 195 -6.95 13.22 -3.97
N ASN A 196 -5.89 12.41 -3.90
CA ASN A 196 -4.65 12.61 -4.65
C ASN A 196 -4.41 11.57 -5.76
N LEU A 197 -5.33 10.62 -5.95
CA LEU A 197 -5.18 9.58 -6.98
C LEU A 197 -5.37 10.17 -8.37
N VAL A 198 -4.31 10.14 -9.17
CA VAL A 198 -4.28 10.70 -10.54
C VAL A 198 -4.06 9.59 -11.57
N TRP A 199 -3.33 8.53 -11.20
CA TRP A 199 -3.02 7.44 -12.11
C TRP A 199 -3.57 6.12 -11.59
N ILE A 200 -4.39 5.45 -12.41
CA ILE A 200 -4.83 4.08 -12.15
C ILE A 200 -4.69 3.26 -13.42
N ASN A 201 -3.96 2.15 -13.36
CA ASN A 201 -3.90 1.17 -14.43
C ASN A 201 -4.50 -0.16 -13.97
N VAL A 202 -5.61 -0.56 -14.57
CA VAL A 202 -6.35 -1.80 -14.32
C VAL A 202 -6.48 -2.66 -15.58
N GLU A 203 -5.67 -2.38 -16.60
CA GLU A 203 -5.66 -3.13 -17.86
C GLU A 203 -5.51 -4.64 -17.62
N ARG A 204 -6.08 -5.45 -18.51
CA ARG A 204 -5.97 -6.91 -18.45
C ARG A 204 -6.47 -7.52 -17.13
N ASN A 205 -7.54 -6.96 -16.57
CA ASN A 205 -8.34 -7.56 -15.51
C ASN A 205 -9.76 -7.92 -16.02
N PRO A 206 -10.39 -9.00 -15.54
CA PRO A 206 -11.73 -9.44 -15.93
C PRO A 206 -12.86 -8.63 -15.27
N LEU A 207 -12.81 -7.30 -15.34
CA LEU A 207 -13.78 -6.40 -14.70
C LEU A 207 -15.18 -6.53 -15.31
N VAL A 208 -16.19 -6.88 -14.49
CA VAL A 208 -17.56 -7.18 -14.95
C VAL A 208 -18.51 -5.97 -14.83
N SER A 209 -18.21 -5.06 -13.90
CA SER A 209 -19.10 -3.96 -13.50
C SER A 209 -18.62 -2.58 -13.93
N MET A 210 -17.62 -2.50 -14.81
CA MET A 210 -17.16 -1.24 -15.39
C MET A 210 -17.62 -1.11 -16.84
N PRO A 211 -17.84 0.13 -17.34
CA PRO A 211 -17.96 0.35 -18.79
C PRO A 211 -16.76 -0.29 -19.49
N PRO A 212 -16.91 -0.83 -20.71
CA PRO A 212 -15.80 -1.43 -21.44
C PRO A 212 -14.59 -0.49 -21.45
N TYR A 213 -13.41 -0.99 -21.11
CA TYR A 213 -12.19 -0.18 -21.04
C TYR A 213 -11.92 0.58 -22.35
N ASP A 214 -12.25 -0.03 -23.51
CA ASP A 214 -12.15 0.62 -24.83
C ASP A 214 -13.11 1.81 -25.03
N GLU A 215 -14.22 1.86 -24.27
CA GLU A 215 -15.15 2.99 -24.24
C GLU A 215 -14.71 4.06 -23.23
N MET A 216 -13.94 3.68 -22.21
CA MET A 216 -13.34 4.58 -21.24
C MET A 216 -12.11 5.23 -21.88
N ARG A 217 -12.12 6.57 -22.01
CA ARG A 217 -11.04 7.35 -22.66
C ARG A 217 -9.74 7.39 -21.81
N GLY A 218 -9.20 6.24 -21.44
CA GLY A 218 -8.03 6.09 -20.56
C GLY A 218 -8.33 6.33 -19.08
N ASN A 219 -7.28 6.57 -18.30
CA ASN A 219 -7.29 6.63 -16.83
C ASN A 219 -8.33 7.60 -16.24
N ASP A 220 -8.51 8.77 -16.86
CA ASP A 220 -9.44 9.81 -16.38
C ASP A 220 -10.89 9.30 -16.31
N ALA A 221 -11.29 8.46 -17.26
CA ALA A 221 -12.64 7.91 -17.30
C ALA A 221 -12.88 6.90 -16.17
N ILE A 222 -11.86 6.11 -15.81
CA ILE A 222 -11.94 5.15 -14.70
C ILE A 222 -12.08 5.89 -13.38
N LEU A 223 -11.25 6.90 -13.16
CA LEU A 223 -11.33 7.74 -11.96
C LEU A 223 -12.66 8.46 -11.88
N ALA A 224 -13.15 9.04 -12.99
CA ALA A 224 -14.46 9.69 -13.01
C ALA A 224 -15.61 8.72 -12.68
N TYR A 225 -15.57 7.50 -13.22
CA TYR A 225 -16.55 6.45 -12.90
C TYR A 225 -16.52 6.11 -11.40
N LEU A 226 -15.34 5.84 -10.84
CA LEU A 226 -15.19 5.51 -9.42
C LEU A 226 -15.64 6.66 -8.53
N GLN A 227 -15.28 7.91 -8.86
CA GLN A 227 -15.71 9.11 -8.15
C GLN A 227 -17.24 9.27 -8.18
N GLU A 228 -17.89 9.01 -9.31
CA GLU A 228 -19.34 9.04 -9.41
C GLU A 228 -19.99 7.94 -8.55
N GLN A 229 -19.49 6.70 -8.62
CA GLN A 229 -20.01 5.60 -7.79
C GLN A 229 -19.82 5.88 -6.30
N TYR A 230 -18.66 6.40 -5.91
CA TYR A 230 -18.39 6.81 -4.53
C TYR A 230 -19.33 7.92 -4.08
N ALA A 231 -19.52 8.98 -4.88
CA ALA A 231 -20.43 10.07 -4.56
C ALA A 231 -21.90 9.60 -4.45
N LEU A 232 -22.33 8.67 -5.32
CA LEU A 232 -23.65 8.05 -5.25
C LEU A 232 -23.81 7.23 -3.96
N ALA A 233 -22.80 6.44 -3.58
CA ALA A 233 -22.80 5.67 -2.34
C ALA A 233 -22.88 6.58 -1.10
N GLN A 234 -22.13 7.69 -1.08
CA GLN A 234 -22.20 8.66 0.01
C GLN A 234 -23.59 9.33 0.10
N ARG A 235 -24.21 9.67 -1.05
CA ARG A 235 -25.56 10.24 -1.08
C ARG A 235 -26.64 9.27 -0.60
N THR A 236 -26.55 8.00 -0.99
CA THR A 236 -27.51 6.97 -0.52
C THR A 236 -27.33 6.69 0.96
N GLN A 237 -26.10 6.64 1.45
CA GLN A 237 -25.83 6.49 2.88
C GLN A 237 -26.38 7.68 3.69
N GLN A 238 -26.19 8.91 3.20
CA GLN A 238 -26.77 10.11 3.81
C GLN A 238 -28.31 10.11 3.78
N SER A 239 -28.93 9.72 2.66
CA SER A 239 -30.39 9.69 2.56
C SER A 239 -31.02 8.65 3.49
N LEU A 240 -30.39 7.48 3.62
CA LEU A 240 -30.78 6.43 4.56
C LEU A 240 -30.63 6.89 6.01
N ALA A 241 -29.54 7.59 6.35
CA ALA A 241 -29.33 8.15 7.67
C ALA A 241 -30.42 9.18 8.04
N VAL A 242 -30.77 10.09 7.12
CA VAL A 242 -31.85 11.06 7.31
C VAL A 242 -33.20 10.38 7.48
N ALA A 243 -33.50 9.36 6.66
CA ALA A 243 -34.73 8.58 6.77
C ALA A 243 -34.84 7.86 8.13
N ALA A 244 -33.73 7.28 8.62
CA ALA A 244 -33.69 6.61 9.92
C ALA A 244 -33.96 7.59 11.08
N ILE A 245 -33.38 8.80 11.04
CA ILE A 245 -33.62 9.85 12.04
C ILE A 245 -35.09 10.30 12.01
N ALA A 246 -35.67 10.49 10.83
CA ALA A 246 -37.08 10.87 10.67
C ALA A 246 -38.02 9.81 11.26
N LEU A 247 -37.74 8.52 11.04
CA LEU A 247 -38.52 7.43 11.63
C LEU A 247 -38.38 7.39 13.16
N ALA A 248 -37.17 7.55 13.69
CA ALA A 248 -36.94 7.55 15.14
C ALA A 248 -37.65 8.73 15.84
N THR A 249 -37.55 9.94 15.29
CA THR A 249 -38.22 11.13 15.82
C THR A 249 -39.74 11.03 15.69
N GLY A 250 -40.26 10.48 14.59
CA GLY A 250 -41.68 10.18 14.41
C GLY A 250 -42.21 9.17 15.43
N ALA A 251 -41.47 8.10 15.70
CA ALA A 251 -41.81 7.10 16.71
C ALA A 251 -41.87 7.71 18.12
N LEU A 252 -40.89 8.56 18.48
CA LEU A 252 -40.89 9.28 19.76
C LEU A 252 -42.06 10.27 19.88
N ALA A 253 -42.39 10.99 18.81
CA ALA A 253 -43.54 11.90 18.79
C ALA A 253 -44.86 11.15 19.01
N LEU A 254 -45.05 10.01 18.34
CA LEU A 254 -46.21 9.13 18.52
C LEU A 254 -46.27 8.57 19.95
N ALA A 255 -45.16 8.08 20.50
CA ALA A 255 -45.08 7.60 21.87
C ALA A 255 -45.43 8.70 22.88
N GLY A 256 -44.95 9.93 22.68
CA GLY A 256 -45.30 11.10 23.48
C GLY A 256 -46.79 11.45 23.38
N LEU A 257 -47.39 11.33 22.19
CA LEU A 257 -48.83 11.56 21.98
C LEU A 257 -49.69 10.50 22.68
N ILE A 258 -49.28 9.23 22.59
CA ILE A 258 -49.92 8.10 23.28
C ILE A 258 -49.82 8.29 24.80
N TRP A 259 -48.65 8.66 25.31
CA TRP A 259 -48.45 8.95 26.73
C TRP A 259 -49.31 10.12 27.21
N ARG A 260 -49.39 11.21 26.44
CA ARG A 260 -50.27 12.36 26.75
C ARG A 260 -51.74 11.98 26.78
N ARG A 261 -52.19 11.08 25.88
CA ARG A 261 -53.58 10.56 25.84
C ARG A 261 -53.88 9.59 26.99
N ARG A 262 -52.90 8.82 27.46
CA ARG A 262 -53.04 7.88 28.59
C ARG A 262 -52.83 8.52 29.96
N ARG A 263 -52.45 9.81 30.02
CA ARG A 263 -52.21 10.51 31.29
C ARG A 263 -53.54 10.67 32.05
N PRO A 264 -53.70 10.12 33.27
CA PRO A 264 -54.94 10.22 34.01
C PRO A 264 -55.23 11.68 34.36
N ARG A 265 -56.44 12.17 34.02
CA ARG A 265 -56.91 13.51 34.40
C ARG A 265 -56.85 13.65 35.91
N ARG A 266 -55.90 14.46 36.42
CA ARG A 266 -55.85 14.84 37.85
C ARG A 266 -57.20 15.48 38.21
N LYS A 267 -58.02 14.77 38.99
CA LYS A 267 -59.20 15.36 39.64
C LYS A 267 -58.69 16.49 40.53
N LYS A 268 -59.02 17.75 40.19
CA LYS A 268 -58.81 18.89 41.08
C LYS A 268 -59.61 18.64 42.36
N LYS A 269 -58.94 18.36 43.48
CA LYS A 269 -59.54 18.48 44.81
C LYS A 269 -59.87 19.97 45.00
N ARG A 270 -61.15 20.31 45.02
CA ARG A 270 -61.63 21.57 45.61
C ARG A 270 -61.67 21.36 47.12
N ALA A 271 -61.03 22.26 47.85
CA ALA A 271 -61.22 22.45 49.28
C ALA A 271 -62.64 22.96 49.56
#